data_AF-F0H2K0-F1
#
_entry.id   AF-F0H2K0-F1
#
_cell.length_a   1.000
_cell.length_b   1.000
_cell.length_c   1.000
_cell.angle_alpha   90.00
_cell.angle_beta   90.00
_cell.angle_gamma   90.00
#
_symmetry.space_group_name_H-M   'P 1'
#
loop_
_entity.id
_entity.type
_entity.pdbx_description
1 polymer ?
#
loop_
_entity_poly.entity_id
_entity_poly.type
_entity_poly.pdbx_seq_one_letter_code
_entity_poly.pdbx_strand_id
1 'polypeptide(L)'
;MELLENQIKNKRLSSSYIFESKNSTYNLDRALEFSKKVFESYGLDTRLSENSDFEIIKKDEKEKNISIKTVRLLINDMYLRPSNGKIKIYIIDESERLSLEGSNALLKSIEEAKDYILIIFTTNNSFSLLKTIRSRCQIISFKSEKENEFVDREELSYILSEIISGNLSFYYKNKDFFSKAKDYKEEFFIEISNFFNNLIKLKYYREISIENKKYYFT
;
A
#
# COMPACT_ATOMS: atom_id res chain seq x y z
N MET A 1 -8.68 -12.22 -5.64
CA MET A 1 -7.63 -12.48 -6.65
C MET A 1 -8.22 -12.95 -7.97
N GLU A 2 -9.12 -13.95 -7.97
CA GLU A 2 -9.70 -14.53 -9.21
C GLU A 2 -10.34 -13.51 -10.18
N LEU A 3 -11.05 -12.49 -9.68
CA LEU A 3 -11.65 -11.46 -10.53
C LEU A 3 -10.61 -10.69 -11.36
N LEU A 4 -9.53 -10.23 -10.71
CA LEU A 4 -8.48 -9.43 -11.35
C LEU A 4 -7.70 -10.28 -12.36
N GLU A 5 -7.40 -11.53 -12.01
CA GLU A 5 -6.72 -12.47 -12.91
C GLU A 5 -7.56 -12.75 -14.16
N ASN A 6 -8.88 -12.89 -13.99
CA ASN A 6 -9.79 -13.08 -15.11
C ASN A 6 -9.87 -11.82 -16.01
N GLN A 7 -9.84 -10.61 -15.43
CA GLN A 7 -9.79 -9.37 -16.19
C GLN A 7 -8.50 -9.22 -17.01
N ILE A 8 -7.35 -9.56 -16.41
CA ILE A 8 -6.05 -9.59 -17.11
C ILE A 8 -6.11 -10.61 -18.26
N LYS A 9 -6.51 -11.85 -17.98
CA LYS A 9 -6.55 -12.94 -18.97
C LYS A 9 -7.42 -12.61 -20.18
N ASN A 10 -8.55 -11.95 -19.94
CA ASN A 10 -9.49 -11.57 -21.00
C ASN A 10 -9.21 -10.19 -21.62
N LYS A 11 -8.14 -9.50 -21.22
CA LYS A 11 -7.81 -8.13 -21.66
C LYS A 11 -8.97 -7.15 -21.48
N ARG A 12 -9.70 -7.28 -20.37
CA ARG A 12 -10.84 -6.43 -19.98
C ARG A 12 -10.52 -5.68 -18.69
N LEU A 13 -9.46 -4.88 -18.74
CA LEU A 13 -9.06 -4.02 -17.63
C LEU A 13 -9.96 -2.78 -17.58
N SER A 14 -10.34 -2.37 -16.37
CA SER A 14 -10.84 -1.01 -16.13
C SER A 14 -9.67 -0.03 -16.29
N SER A 15 -9.93 1.20 -16.75
CA SER A 15 -8.92 2.25 -16.75
C SER A 15 -8.58 2.73 -15.33
N SER A 16 -9.44 2.47 -14.34
CA SER A 16 -9.24 2.90 -12.95
C SER A 16 -9.79 1.92 -11.92
N TYR A 17 -9.01 1.68 -10.88
CA TYR A 17 -9.31 0.81 -9.75
C TYR A 17 -9.11 1.52 -8.42
N ILE A 18 -9.93 1.17 -7.42
CA ILE A 18 -9.67 1.48 -6.01
C ILE A 18 -9.39 0.18 -5.29
N PHE A 19 -8.22 0.07 -4.69
CA PHE A 19 -7.76 -1.06 -3.89
C PHE A 19 -7.88 -0.68 -2.42
N GLU A 20 -8.79 -1.34 -1.71
CA GLU A 20 -9.04 -1.03 -0.30
C GLU A 20 -8.92 -2.24 0.63
N SER A 21 -8.32 -2.00 1.80
CA SER A 21 -8.28 -2.88 2.96
C SER A 21 -7.86 -2.07 4.17
N LYS A 22 -8.03 -2.59 5.38
CA LYS A 22 -7.64 -1.87 6.61
C LYS A 22 -6.12 -1.61 6.72
N ASN A 23 -5.28 -2.24 5.90
CA ASN A 23 -3.82 -2.12 5.95
C ASN A 23 -3.29 -1.42 4.68
N SER A 24 -2.66 -0.25 4.83
CA SER A 24 -2.17 0.57 3.70
C SER A 24 -1.03 -0.12 2.95
N THR A 25 -0.07 -0.71 3.67
CA THR A 25 1.04 -1.48 3.07
C THR A 25 0.50 -2.65 2.25
N TYR A 26 -0.47 -3.39 2.78
CA TYR A 26 -1.10 -4.49 2.05
C TYR A 26 -1.79 -4.01 0.76
N ASN A 27 -2.44 -2.85 0.78
CA ASN A 27 -3.06 -2.27 -0.41
C ASN A 27 -2.02 -1.95 -1.49
N LEU A 28 -0.90 -1.33 -1.08
CA LEU A 28 0.21 -1.04 -1.98
C LEU A 28 0.82 -2.31 -2.55
N ASP A 29 1.08 -3.32 -1.73
CA ASP A 29 1.63 -4.61 -2.17
C ASP A 29 0.74 -5.29 -3.21
N ARG A 30 -0.58 -5.31 -2.99
CA ARG A 30 -1.54 -5.85 -3.96
C ARG A 30 -1.57 -5.04 -5.25
N ALA A 31 -1.44 -3.71 -5.18
CA ALA A 31 -1.37 -2.84 -6.36
C ALA A 31 -0.08 -3.08 -7.17
N LEU A 32 1.05 -3.28 -6.50
CA LEU A 32 2.32 -3.62 -7.13
C LEU A 32 2.28 -5.00 -7.79
N GLU A 33 1.75 -6.01 -7.10
CA GLU A 33 1.57 -7.36 -7.64
C GLU A 33 0.67 -7.35 -8.87
N PHE A 34 -0.45 -6.65 -8.80
CA PHE A 34 -1.36 -6.50 -9.94
C PHE A 34 -0.68 -5.80 -11.12
N SER A 35 0.09 -4.74 -10.87
CA SER A 35 0.83 -4.01 -11.91
C SER A 35 1.84 -4.91 -12.62
N LYS A 36 2.56 -5.76 -11.88
CA LYS A 36 3.48 -6.76 -12.46
C LYS A 36 2.75 -7.75 -13.35
N LYS A 37 1.63 -8.32 -12.88
CA LYS A 37 0.81 -9.27 -13.66
C LYS A 37 0.25 -8.62 -14.93
N VAL A 38 -0.12 -7.33 -14.87
CA VAL A 38 -0.57 -6.57 -16.05
C VAL A 38 0.56 -6.43 -17.07
N PHE A 39 1.75 -5.97 -16.66
CA PHE A 39 2.91 -5.87 -17.56
C PHE A 39 3.29 -7.23 -18.17
N GLU A 40 3.33 -8.28 -17.36
CA GLU A 40 3.61 -9.65 -17.80
C GLU A 40 2.61 -10.11 -18.87
N SER A 41 1.32 -9.78 -18.72
CA SER A 41 0.28 -10.12 -19.71
C SER A 41 0.48 -9.47 -21.09
N TYR A 42 1.24 -8.38 -21.15
CA TYR A 42 1.67 -7.71 -22.37
C TYR A 42 3.05 -8.17 -22.87
N GLY A 43 3.71 -9.10 -22.17
CA GLY A 43 5.06 -9.55 -22.46
C GLY A 43 6.13 -8.52 -22.13
N LEU A 44 5.87 -7.65 -21.14
CA LEU A 44 6.77 -6.57 -20.73
C LEU A 44 7.56 -6.93 -19.48
N ASP A 45 8.66 -6.18 -19.24
CA ASP A 45 9.47 -6.31 -18.04
C ASP A 45 8.67 -5.95 -16.78
N THR A 46 8.75 -6.80 -15.76
CA THR A 46 8.03 -6.66 -14.49
C THR A 46 8.85 -5.95 -13.42
N ARG A 47 10.10 -5.56 -13.72
CA ARG A 47 10.94 -4.72 -12.85
C ARG A 47 10.42 -3.28 -12.82
N LEU A 48 9.45 -3.05 -11.96
CA LEU A 48 8.76 -1.76 -11.81
C LEU A 48 9.70 -0.58 -11.53
N SER A 49 10.79 -0.79 -10.79
CA SER A 49 11.74 0.28 -10.43
C SER A 49 12.50 0.88 -11.60
N GLU A 50 12.59 0.18 -12.73
CA GLU A 50 13.33 0.60 -13.93
C GLU A 50 12.37 0.97 -15.08
N ASN A 51 11.06 0.86 -14.86
CA ASN A 51 10.06 1.02 -15.91
C ASN A 51 9.54 2.46 -15.97
N SER A 52 9.85 3.19 -17.04
CA SER A 52 9.43 4.57 -17.27
C SER A 52 7.91 4.74 -17.49
N ASP A 53 7.19 3.65 -17.73
CA ASP A 53 5.73 3.64 -17.87
C ASP A 53 5.02 3.16 -16.58
N PHE A 54 5.75 3.15 -15.45
CA PHE A 54 5.22 2.86 -14.13
C PHE A 54 5.63 3.95 -13.14
N GLU A 55 4.69 4.46 -12.35
CA GLU A 55 5.01 5.44 -11.32
C GLU A 55 4.13 5.27 -10.07
N ILE A 56 4.73 5.47 -8.89
CA ILE A 56 4.02 5.56 -7.62
C ILE A 56 3.98 7.01 -7.17
N ILE A 57 2.77 7.56 -7.13
CA ILE A 57 2.47 8.90 -6.65
C ILE A 57 2.13 8.81 -5.18
N LYS A 58 2.94 9.47 -4.34
CA LYS A 58 2.77 9.52 -2.90
C LYS A 58 2.99 10.93 -2.37
N LYS A 59 2.57 11.16 -1.13
CA LYS A 59 2.78 12.43 -0.42
C LYS A 59 4.29 12.68 -0.27
N ASP A 60 4.75 13.88 -0.64
CA ASP A 60 6.09 14.35 -0.26
C ASP A 60 6.16 14.45 1.28
N GLU A 61 7.28 14.05 1.88
CA GLU A 61 7.49 14.12 3.33
C GLU A 61 7.25 15.53 3.89
N LYS A 62 7.59 16.57 3.11
CA LYS A 62 7.44 17.99 3.50
C LYS A 62 6.03 18.54 3.29
N GLU A 63 5.21 17.87 2.49
CA GLU A 63 3.84 18.32 2.19
C GLU A 63 2.81 17.67 3.13
N LYS A 64 1.67 18.35 3.33
CA LYS A 64 0.56 17.82 4.15
C LYS A 64 -0.32 16.82 3.41
N ASN A 65 -0.35 16.90 2.08
CA ASN A 65 -1.18 16.10 1.19
C ASN A 65 -0.43 15.90 -0.14
N ILE A 66 -0.95 15.03 -1.00
CA ILE A 66 -0.50 14.93 -2.40
C ILE A 66 -1.01 16.20 -3.08
N SER A 67 -0.09 17.14 -3.33
CA SER A 67 -0.45 18.45 -3.85
C SER A 67 -0.99 18.40 -5.28
N ILE A 68 -1.78 19.43 -5.61
CA ILE A 68 -2.24 19.68 -6.98
C ILE A 68 -1.08 19.76 -7.99
N LYS A 69 0.11 20.20 -7.57
CA LYS A 69 1.29 20.26 -8.44
C LYS A 69 1.70 18.86 -8.88
N THR A 70 1.84 17.93 -7.94
CA THR A 70 2.14 16.51 -8.21
C THR A 70 1.08 15.89 -9.12
N VAL A 71 -0.20 16.14 -8.83
CA VAL A 71 -1.31 15.66 -9.66
C VAL A 71 -1.25 16.20 -11.09
N ARG A 72 -0.93 17.48 -11.29
CA ARG A 72 -0.80 18.06 -12.64
C ARG A 72 0.37 17.46 -13.42
N LEU A 73 1.48 17.13 -12.76
CA LEU A 73 2.60 16.42 -13.40
C LEU A 73 2.19 15.04 -13.88
N LEU A 74 1.49 14.28 -13.02
CA LEU A 74 0.89 12.99 -13.39
C LEU A 74 -0.03 13.13 -14.62
N ILE A 75 -0.97 14.08 -14.59
CA ILE A 75 -1.92 14.31 -15.70
C ILE A 75 -1.19 14.65 -17.00
N ASN A 76 -0.12 15.44 -16.94
CA ASN A 76 0.68 15.77 -18.11
C ASN A 76 1.39 14.52 -18.69
N ASP A 77 1.95 13.66 -17.83
CA ASP A 77 2.60 12.43 -18.29
C ASP A 77 1.59 11.42 -18.90
N MET A 78 0.37 11.37 -18.36
CA MET A 78 -0.73 10.56 -18.90
C MET A 78 -1.07 10.90 -20.37
N TYR A 79 -0.85 12.13 -20.81
CA TYR A 79 -1.06 12.52 -22.22
C TYR A 79 0.01 11.97 -23.16
N LEU A 80 1.18 11.59 -22.64
CA LEU A 80 2.25 10.99 -23.42
C LEU A 80 1.97 9.49 -23.64
N ARG A 81 2.28 8.98 -24.83
CA ARG A 81 2.15 7.56 -25.15
C ARG A 81 3.14 6.73 -24.32
N PRO A 82 2.82 5.46 -23.98
CA PRO A 82 3.73 4.57 -23.29
C PRO A 82 4.98 4.31 -24.13
N SER A 83 6.15 4.36 -23.52
CA SER A 83 7.42 4.03 -24.18
C SER A 83 7.51 2.56 -24.58
N ASN A 84 6.86 1.68 -23.82
CA ASN A 84 6.68 0.27 -24.15
C ASN A 84 5.62 0.00 -25.24
N GLY A 85 4.89 1.04 -25.67
CA GLY A 85 3.88 0.96 -26.73
C GLY A 85 2.57 0.25 -26.36
N LYS A 86 2.39 -0.19 -25.10
CA LYS A 86 1.22 -0.95 -24.64
C LYS A 86 0.44 -0.24 -23.53
N ILE A 87 1.08 0.05 -22.39
CA ILE A 87 0.37 0.50 -21.18
C ILE A 87 1.25 1.38 -20.28
N LYS A 88 0.65 2.37 -19.62
CA LYS A 88 1.18 3.10 -18.48
C LYS A 88 0.36 2.80 -17.23
N ILE A 89 1.02 2.57 -16.10
CA ILE A 89 0.36 2.25 -14.83
C ILE A 89 0.79 3.25 -13.76
N TYR A 90 -0.18 3.89 -13.11
CA TYR A 90 0.05 4.83 -12.02
C TYR A 90 -0.61 4.32 -10.74
N ILE A 91 0.14 4.25 -9.66
CA ILE A 91 -0.39 3.99 -8.32
C ILE A 91 -0.44 5.29 -7.55
N ILE A 92 -1.61 5.71 -7.09
CA ILE A 92 -1.75 6.82 -6.15
C ILE A 92 -1.88 6.20 -4.75
N ASP A 93 -0.77 6.22 -4.02
CA ASP A 93 -0.66 5.60 -2.71
C ASP A 93 -1.28 6.46 -1.60
N GLU A 94 -1.95 5.82 -0.65
CA GLU A 94 -2.72 6.48 0.42
C GLU A 94 -3.60 7.61 -0.14
N SER A 95 -4.41 7.30 -1.16
CA SER A 95 -5.13 8.29 -1.98
C SER A 95 -6.10 9.21 -1.21
N GLU A 96 -6.50 8.86 0.01
CA GLU A 96 -7.18 9.78 0.93
C GLU A 96 -6.35 11.02 1.29
N ARG A 97 -5.03 10.98 1.05
CA ARG A 97 -4.11 12.10 1.20
C ARG A 97 -4.08 13.02 -0.01
N LEU A 98 -4.88 12.80 -1.05
CA LEU A 98 -5.03 13.78 -2.14
C LEU A 98 -5.60 15.10 -1.60
N SER A 99 -5.03 16.23 -2.05
CA SER A 99 -5.70 17.52 -1.84
C SER A 99 -7.07 17.52 -2.54
N LEU A 100 -8.00 18.34 -2.07
CA LEU A 100 -9.33 18.45 -2.69
C LEU A 100 -9.22 18.93 -4.15
N GLU A 101 -8.34 19.89 -4.40
CA GLU A 101 -8.03 20.41 -5.72
C GLU A 101 -7.40 19.33 -6.61
N GLY A 102 -6.48 18.54 -6.06
CA GLY A 102 -5.86 17.40 -6.76
C GLY A 102 -6.90 16.35 -7.15
N SER A 103 -7.77 15.97 -6.21
CA SER A 103 -8.87 15.03 -6.46
C SER A 103 -9.80 15.51 -7.58
N ASN A 104 -10.16 16.80 -7.58
CA ASN A 104 -11.01 17.39 -8.62
C ASN A 104 -10.30 17.47 -9.98
N ALA A 105 -8.99 17.76 -10.00
CA ALA A 105 -8.21 17.82 -11.24
C ALA A 105 -8.11 16.46 -11.94
N LEU A 106 -8.09 15.35 -11.18
CA LEU A 106 -8.05 14.00 -11.73
C LEU A 106 -9.36 13.55 -12.40
N LEU A 107 -10.51 14.16 -12.07
CA LEU A 107 -11.82 13.68 -12.52
C LEU A 107 -11.91 13.55 -14.03
N LYS A 108 -11.44 14.58 -14.76
CA LYS A 108 -11.45 14.56 -16.23
C LYS A 108 -10.53 13.48 -16.78
N SER A 109 -9.34 13.31 -16.20
CA SER A 109 -8.35 12.32 -16.63
C SER A 109 -8.81 10.88 -16.40
N ILE A 110 -9.59 10.62 -15.34
CA ILE A 110 -10.20 9.30 -15.08
C ILE A 110 -11.31 9.02 -16.09
N GLU A 111 -12.14 10.02 -16.38
CA GLU A 111 -13.31 9.88 -17.27
C GLU A 111 -12.94 9.73 -18.74
N GLU A 112 -11.89 10.44 -19.18
CA GLU A 112 -11.39 10.43 -20.55
C GLU A 112 -10.09 9.62 -20.70
N ALA A 113 -9.81 8.72 -19.73
CA ALA A 113 -8.60 7.91 -19.71
C ALA A 113 -8.44 7.13 -21.03
N LYS A 114 -7.26 7.21 -21.63
CA LYS A 114 -6.93 6.44 -22.84
C LYS A 114 -6.84 4.96 -22.49
N ASP A 115 -7.10 4.08 -23.46
CA ASP A 115 -7.08 2.62 -23.28
C ASP A 115 -5.73 2.05 -22.79
N TYR A 116 -4.65 2.82 -22.95
CA TYR A 116 -3.32 2.46 -22.48
C TYR A 116 -3.00 2.98 -21.08
N ILE A 117 -3.96 3.58 -20.36
CA ILE A 117 -3.76 4.15 -19.03
C ILE A 117 -4.49 3.30 -18.01
N LEU A 118 -3.76 2.90 -16.96
CA LEU A 118 -4.30 2.23 -15.79
C LEU A 118 -3.95 3.02 -14.52
N ILE A 119 -4.96 3.45 -13.79
CA ILE A 119 -4.80 4.16 -12.51
C ILE A 119 -5.26 3.25 -11.37
N ILE A 120 -4.45 3.13 -10.34
CA ILE A 120 -4.77 2.36 -9.14
C ILE A 120 -4.68 3.29 -7.93
N PHE A 121 -5.81 3.54 -7.28
CA PHE A 121 -5.88 4.26 -6.02
C PHE A 121 -5.80 3.23 -4.88
N THR A 122 -4.85 3.37 -3.95
CA THR A 122 -4.87 2.58 -2.71
C THR A 122 -5.42 3.42 -1.57
N THR A 123 -6.21 2.83 -0.68
CA THR A 123 -6.77 3.54 0.48
C THR A 123 -7.25 2.59 1.56
N ASN A 124 -7.21 3.00 2.82
CA ASN A 124 -7.75 2.18 3.90
C ASN A 124 -9.29 2.17 3.94
N ASN A 125 -9.92 3.14 3.30
CA ASN A 125 -11.37 3.27 3.23
C ASN A 125 -11.76 4.08 2.00
N SER A 126 -12.37 3.44 1.00
CA SER A 126 -12.81 4.14 -0.22
C SER A 126 -13.79 5.28 0.07
N PHE A 127 -14.56 5.23 1.16
CA PHE A 127 -15.49 6.31 1.52
C PHE A 127 -14.80 7.62 1.88
N SER A 128 -13.49 7.60 2.18
CA SER A 128 -12.67 8.80 2.36
C SER A 128 -12.41 9.55 1.06
N LEU A 129 -12.56 8.89 -0.09
CA LEU A 129 -12.40 9.50 -1.41
C LEU A 129 -13.69 10.20 -1.86
N LEU A 130 -13.54 11.19 -2.74
CA LEU A 130 -14.68 11.86 -3.36
C LEU A 130 -15.60 10.85 -4.05
N LYS A 131 -16.91 10.97 -3.81
CA LYS A 131 -17.94 10.12 -4.45
C LYS A 131 -17.80 10.10 -5.98
N THR A 132 -17.37 11.20 -6.59
CA THR A 132 -17.15 11.36 -8.03
C THR A 132 -15.96 10.57 -8.58
N ILE A 133 -14.91 10.35 -7.77
CA ILE A 133 -13.82 9.42 -8.09
C ILE A 133 -14.33 7.98 -7.96
N ARG A 134 -14.95 7.66 -6.83
CA ARG A 134 -15.45 6.30 -6.55
C ARG A 134 -16.42 5.79 -7.62
N SER A 135 -17.30 6.66 -8.13
CA SER A 135 -18.27 6.27 -9.15
C SER A 135 -17.65 5.93 -10.51
N ARG A 136 -16.38 6.30 -10.75
CA ARG A 136 -15.65 6.05 -12.00
C ARG A 136 -14.58 4.96 -11.86
N CYS A 137 -14.44 4.37 -10.68
CA CYS A 137 -13.44 3.36 -10.40
C CYS A 137 -14.09 2.02 -10.06
N GLN A 138 -13.47 0.93 -10.48
CA GLN A 138 -13.82 -0.39 -9.97
C GLN A 138 -13.22 -0.57 -8.57
N ILE A 139 -14.06 -0.75 -7.56
CA ILE A 139 -13.60 -0.97 -6.18
C ILE A 139 -13.29 -2.45 -5.98
N ILE A 140 -12.08 -2.73 -5.52
CA ILE A 140 -11.60 -4.04 -5.11
C ILE A 140 -11.32 -3.98 -3.62
N SER A 141 -12.27 -4.49 -2.83
CA SER A 141 -12.11 -4.61 -1.39
C SER A 141 -11.40 -5.92 -1.09
N PHE A 142 -10.17 -5.81 -0.63
CA PHE A 142 -9.47 -6.94 -0.04
C PHE A 142 -9.89 -7.08 1.40
N LYS A 143 -10.22 -8.31 1.79
CA LYS A 143 -9.96 -8.70 3.17
C LYS A 143 -8.44 -8.68 3.22
N SER A 144 -7.83 -7.72 3.93
CA SER A 144 -6.46 -7.97 4.36
C SER A 144 -6.53 -9.34 5.03
N GLU A 145 -5.58 -10.21 4.77
CA GLU A 145 -5.38 -11.33 5.68
C GLU A 145 -5.46 -10.71 7.07
N LYS A 146 -6.34 -11.27 7.93
CA LYS A 146 -6.55 -10.77 9.29
C LYS A 146 -5.18 -10.36 9.80
N GLU A 147 -5.05 -9.21 10.46
CA GLU A 147 -3.86 -8.97 11.30
C GLU A 147 -3.59 -10.30 11.99
N ASN A 148 -2.48 -10.94 11.61
CA ASN A 148 -2.40 -12.39 11.69
C ASN A 148 -2.65 -12.80 13.14
N GLU A 149 -3.82 -13.39 13.41
CA GLU A 149 -4.18 -13.98 14.71
C GLU A 149 -3.17 -15.06 15.13
N PHE A 150 -2.28 -15.46 14.22
CA PHE A 150 -1.20 -16.42 14.44
C PHE A 150 -0.04 -15.87 15.28
N VAL A 151 0.20 -14.54 15.28
CA VAL A 151 1.25 -13.92 16.11
C VAL A 151 0.58 -12.93 17.04
N ASP A 152 0.54 -13.27 18.33
CA ASP A 152 0.09 -12.35 19.37
C ASP A 152 1.04 -11.13 19.39
N ARG A 153 0.56 -10.02 18.82
CA ARG A 153 1.35 -8.79 18.66
C ARG A 153 1.67 -8.14 19.99
N GLU A 154 0.77 -8.25 20.96
CA GLU A 154 0.97 -7.68 22.29
C GLU A 154 2.06 -8.46 23.01
N GLU A 155 1.96 -9.80 22.97
CA GLU A 155 2.96 -10.70 23.55
C GLU A 155 4.33 -10.49 22.87
N LEU A 156 4.39 -10.44 21.53
CA LEU A 156 5.64 -10.19 20.80
C LEU A 156 6.25 -8.83 21.16
N SER A 157 5.44 -7.76 21.17
CA SER A 157 5.92 -6.41 21.48
C SER A 157 6.48 -6.32 22.90
N TYR A 158 5.81 -6.97 23.86
CA TYR A 158 6.26 -7.03 25.24
C TYR A 158 7.57 -7.82 25.39
N ILE A 159 7.68 -8.98 24.74
CA ILE A 159 8.91 -9.77 24.78
C ILE A 159 10.08 -8.99 24.16
N LEU A 160 9.85 -8.32 23.02
CA LEU A 160 10.89 -7.55 22.34
C LEU A 160 11.31 -6.30 23.13
N SER A 161 10.39 -5.62 23.81
CA SER A 161 10.74 -4.46 24.64
C SER A 161 11.63 -4.84 25.83
N GLU A 162 11.35 -5.95 26.50
CA GLU A 162 12.19 -6.51 27.55
C GLU A 162 13.58 -6.93 27.02
N ILE A 163 13.64 -7.57 25.85
CA ILE A 163 14.93 -7.97 25.27
C ILE A 163 15.78 -6.73 24.94
N ILE A 164 15.18 -5.69 24.36
CA ILE A 164 15.87 -4.46 23.95
C ILE A 164 16.28 -3.62 25.16
N SER A 165 15.55 -3.68 26.28
CA SER A 165 15.95 -3.04 27.54
C SER A 165 17.15 -3.73 28.21
N GLY A 166 17.62 -4.86 27.65
CA GLY A 166 18.79 -5.60 28.12
C GLY A 166 18.44 -6.88 28.88
N ASN A 167 17.16 -7.21 29.06
CA ASN A 167 16.72 -8.41 29.76
C ASN A 167 16.73 -9.64 28.84
N LEU A 168 17.92 -10.09 28.46
CA LEU A 168 18.07 -11.25 27.56
C LEU A 168 17.46 -12.56 28.11
N SER A 169 17.26 -12.64 29.44
CA SER A 169 16.59 -13.79 30.07
C SER A 169 15.16 -13.98 29.58
N PHE A 170 14.51 -12.90 29.14
CA PHE A 170 13.14 -12.91 28.64
C PHE A 170 12.98 -13.70 27.34
N TYR A 171 14.01 -13.74 26.48
CA TYR A 171 14.03 -14.62 25.31
C TYR A 171 13.89 -16.09 25.72
N TYR A 172 14.70 -16.53 26.68
CA TYR A 172 14.72 -17.92 27.12
C TYR A 172 13.43 -18.33 27.83
N LYS A 173 12.82 -17.41 28.59
CA LYS A 173 11.52 -17.65 29.24
C LYS A 173 10.38 -17.82 28.24
N ASN A 174 10.47 -17.19 27.07
CA ASN A 174 9.43 -17.21 26.04
C ASN A 174 9.86 -18.03 24.80
N LYS A 175 10.77 -19.00 24.97
CA LYS A 175 11.28 -19.80 23.85
C LYS A 175 10.17 -20.51 23.06
N ASP A 176 9.11 -20.94 23.74
CA ASP A 176 7.97 -21.61 23.12
C ASP A 176 7.19 -20.68 22.18
N PHE A 177 7.09 -19.39 22.51
CA PHE A 177 6.52 -18.37 21.64
C PHE A 177 7.26 -18.29 20.30
N PHE A 178 8.60 -18.17 20.36
CA PHE A 178 9.45 -18.15 19.16
C PHE A 178 9.50 -19.49 18.42
N SER A 179 9.26 -20.60 19.10
CA SER A 179 9.28 -21.92 18.47
C SER A 179 8.10 -22.12 17.49
N LYS A 180 6.94 -21.52 17.80
CA LYS A 180 5.74 -21.51 16.94
C LYS A 180 5.92 -20.65 15.68
N ALA A 181 6.85 -19.69 15.70
CA ALA A 181 7.16 -18.85 14.54
C ALA A 181 7.76 -19.63 13.34
N LYS A 182 8.13 -20.90 13.52
CA LYS A 182 8.57 -21.76 12.41
C LYS A 182 7.49 -21.98 11.36
N ASP A 183 6.22 -22.02 11.77
CA ASP A 183 5.08 -22.30 10.92
C ASP A 183 4.56 -21.05 10.19
N TYR A 184 4.95 -19.86 10.66
CA TYR A 184 4.48 -18.54 10.17
C TYR A 184 5.65 -17.54 10.10
N LYS A 185 6.73 -17.91 9.38
CA LYS A 185 7.97 -17.12 9.38
C LYS A 185 7.80 -15.73 8.79
N GLU A 186 7.10 -15.62 7.66
CA GLU A 186 6.96 -14.34 6.95
C GLU A 186 6.16 -13.34 7.80
N GLU A 187 5.06 -13.81 8.37
CA GLU A 187 4.20 -13.08 9.29
C GLU A 187 4.97 -12.62 10.52
N PHE A 188 5.77 -13.51 11.11
CA PHE A 188 6.60 -13.20 12.26
C PHE A 188 7.64 -12.10 11.96
N PHE A 189 8.28 -12.15 10.79
CA PHE A 189 9.22 -11.11 10.35
C PHE A 189 8.54 -9.76 10.08
N ILE A 190 7.32 -9.79 9.54
CA ILE A 190 6.51 -8.58 9.34
C ILE A 190 6.22 -7.93 10.69
N GLU A 191 5.80 -8.68 11.70
CA GLU A 191 5.49 -8.10 13.02
C GLU A 191 6.72 -7.57 13.75
N ILE A 192 7.86 -8.25 13.64
CA ILE A 192 9.15 -7.71 14.13
C ILE A 192 9.47 -6.38 13.44
N SER A 193 9.31 -6.31 12.11
CA SER A 193 9.56 -5.09 11.34
C SER A 193 8.62 -3.96 11.75
N ASN A 194 7.34 -4.27 11.97
CA ASN A 194 6.34 -3.33 12.47
C ASN A 194 6.73 -2.78 13.84
N PHE A 195 7.19 -3.64 14.76
CA PHE A 195 7.66 -3.24 16.07
C PHE A 195 8.82 -2.23 15.98
N PHE A 196 9.85 -2.50 15.16
CA PHE A 196 10.96 -1.55 14.97
C PHE A 196 10.54 -0.26 14.27
N ASN A 197 9.67 -0.33 13.27
CA ASN A 197 9.10 0.85 12.63
C ASN A 197 8.32 1.73 13.63
N ASN A 198 7.58 1.12 14.54
CA ASN A 198 6.88 1.82 15.61
C ASN A 198 7.86 2.49 16.59
N LEU A 199 8.96 1.82 16.97
CA LEU A 199 10.02 2.44 17.78
C LEU A 199 10.62 3.69 17.10
N ILE A 200 10.87 3.62 15.79
CA ILE A 200 11.37 4.76 15.01
C ILE A 200 10.32 5.89 15.00
N LYS A 201 9.05 5.56 14.75
CA LYS A 201 7.94 6.53 14.80
C LYS A 201 7.82 7.21 16.17
N LEU A 202 7.98 6.47 17.26
CA LEU A 202 7.98 7.04 18.62
C LEU A 202 9.14 8.01 18.82
N LYS A 203 10.36 7.58 18.48
CA LYS A 203 11.57 8.36 18.73
C LYS A 203 11.61 9.65 17.92
N TYR A 204 11.15 9.62 16.67
CA TYR A 204 11.36 10.72 15.73
C TYR A 204 10.10 11.51 15.39
N TYR A 205 8.91 10.90 15.46
CA TYR A 205 7.67 11.50 14.93
C TYR A 205 6.58 11.72 15.99
N ARG A 206 6.65 11.09 17.18
CA ARG A 206 5.61 11.15 18.25
C ARG A 206 4.19 10.73 17.80
N GLU A 207 4.07 10.01 16.68
CA GLU A 207 2.79 9.63 16.05
C GLU A 207 2.37 8.19 16.40
N ILE A 208 2.05 7.91 17.66
CA ILE A 208 1.51 6.60 18.07
C ILE A 208 0.25 6.76 18.94
N SER A 209 -0.74 5.89 18.72
CA SER A 209 -1.96 5.76 19.52
C SER A 209 -1.67 5.42 20.99
N ILE A 210 -2.54 5.83 21.91
CA ILE A 210 -2.33 5.67 23.37
C ILE A 210 -2.13 4.20 23.78
N GLU A 211 -2.83 3.27 23.14
CA GLU A 211 -2.71 1.81 23.35
C GLU A 211 -1.29 1.29 23.16
N ASN A 212 -0.63 1.73 22.09
CA ASN A 212 0.72 1.29 21.76
C ASN A 212 1.77 1.82 22.73
N LYS A 213 1.59 3.02 23.33
CA LYS A 213 2.58 3.60 24.27
C LYS A 213 2.82 2.74 25.52
N LYS A 214 1.83 1.97 25.96
CA LYS A 214 1.90 1.12 27.16
C LYS A 214 3.00 0.05 27.07
N TYR A 215 3.34 -0.38 25.86
CA TYR A 215 4.27 -1.49 25.62
C TYR A 215 5.73 -1.07 25.42
N TYR A 216 5.98 0.21 25.11
CA TYR A 216 7.33 0.73 24.82
C TYR A 216 7.93 1.55 25.97
N PHE A 217 7.10 1.97 26.93
CA PHE A 217 7.52 2.72 28.11
C PHE A 217 6.94 2.02 29.35
N THR A 218 7.70 1.09 29.91
CA THR A 218 7.47 0.55 31.25
C THR A 218 8.71 0.79 32.09
#